data_AF-A0A090L2R5-F1
#
_entry.id   AF-A0A090L2R5-F1
#
_cell.length_a   1.000
_cell.length_b   1.000
_cell.length_c   1.000
_cell.angle_alpha   90.00
_cell.angle_beta   90.00
_cell.angle_gamma   90.00
#
_symmetry.space_group_name_H-M   'P 1'
#
loop_
_entity.id
_entity.type
_entity.pdbx_description
1 polymer ?
#
loop_
_entity_poly.entity_id
_entity_poly.type
_entity_poly.pdbx_seq_one_letter_code
_entity_poly.pdbx_strand_id
1 'polypeptide(L)'
;MLRNINKSVSFLNSACKIYQIRHLNLQEYQSKTLLKKFNCSIQNFIVADSKVDVEEKLKNFSPKEYVVKAQILAGGRGKGHLKEGPNGLSGIYISQEKNKVIDAASNMINKHLITKQTSKDGVKIKKVMICESINITRETYLAILIDRDSNGPVIVASPAGGVDIEEVAEKSPELIFKEVIDIEKGLTDEQASRIASKLEFKNSLATKAAEEIKKLYKLFTNVDATQIEINPFVETDDTRVVNVDAKFNFDDNAAFRQKEIFTLENHEDRDEREIEAEKFNLNYIGMDGNIACLVNGAGLAMATMDIIELNGGKASNFLDVGGNVSEKQVFEALRIISSDPKVKSILVNIFGGIVNCETISQGLISAFSKMSLNVPLIVRLEGTNVASAKELLSKSGLNIITAENLDDAAKKAVASIRK
;
A
#
# COMPACT_ATOMS: atom_id res chain seq x y z
N MET A 1 38.43 1.58 44.51
CA MET A 1 38.39 0.12 44.21
C MET A 1 36.94 -0.24 43.93
N LEU A 2 36.63 -0.53 42.66
CA LEU A 2 35.41 -1.19 42.15
C LEU A 2 34.04 -0.64 42.56
N ARG A 3 33.51 0.30 41.76
CA ARG A 3 32.07 0.45 41.38
C ARG A 3 31.91 1.71 40.53
N ASN A 4 31.80 1.55 39.20
CA ASN A 4 31.11 2.43 38.23
C ASN A 4 31.60 2.22 36.79
N ILE A 5 31.60 0.97 36.31
CA ILE A 5 31.67 0.67 34.88
C ILE A 5 30.60 -0.38 34.64
N ASN A 6 29.39 0.07 34.25
CA ASN A 6 28.35 -0.71 33.57
C ASN A 6 27.16 0.21 33.21
N LYS A 7 27.46 1.34 32.54
CA LYS A 7 26.47 2.18 31.87
C LYS A 7 27.00 2.58 30.50
N SER A 8 27.12 1.61 29.59
CA SER A 8 27.41 1.87 28.17
C SER A 8 27.44 0.62 27.29
N VAL A 9 26.54 -0.35 27.49
CA VAL A 9 26.32 -1.45 26.53
C VAL A 9 24.84 -1.84 26.51
N SER A 10 23.99 -1.04 25.87
CA SER A 10 22.62 -1.48 25.54
C SER A 10 22.01 -0.75 24.33
N PHE A 11 22.81 -0.12 23.47
CA PHE A 11 22.30 0.66 22.31
C PHE A 11 22.75 0.13 20.95
N LEU A 12 23.07 -1.15 20.85
CA LEU A 12 23.42 -1.79 19.57
C LEU A 12 22.86 -3.21 19.56
N ASN A 13 21.56 -3.35 19.33
CA ASN A 13 20.94 -4.57 18.80
C ASN A 13 19.50 -4.26 18.41
N SER A 14 19.33 -3.60 17.27
CA SER A 14 18.23 -3.82 16.35
C SER A 14 18.51 -3.03 15.08
N ALA A 15 19.40 -3.57 14.24
CA ALA A 15 19.39 -3.22 12.82
C ALA A 15 18.14 -3.87 12.21
N CYS A 16 16.98 -3.24 12.46
CA CYS A 16 15.76 -3.58 11.77
C CYS A 16 15.98 -3.19 10.30
N LYS A 17 16.16 -4.19 9.44
CA LYS A 17 16.15 -3.98 8.00
C LYS A 17 14.72 -3.60 7.61
N ILE A 18 14.46 -2.30 7.54
CA ILE A 18 13.24 -1.78 6.94
C ILE A 18 13.47 -1.76 5.43
N TYR A 19 13.07 -2.85 4.78
CA TYR A 19 12.73 -2.81 3.36
C TYR A 19 11.32 -2.20 3.27
N GLN A 20 11.14 -1.20 2.42
CA GLN A 20 9.82 -0.85 1.95
C GLN A 20 9.40 -1.95 0.96
N ILE A 21 8.41 -2.72 1.34
CA ILE A 21 7.78 -3.73 0.48
C ILE A 21 6.46 -3.10 0.09
N ARG A 22 6.29 -2.76 -1.18
CA ARG A 22 4.93 -2.50 -1.68
C ARG A 22 4.20 -3.84 -1.62
N HIS A 23 2.91 -3.78 -1.39
CA HIS A 23 2.07 -4.95 -1.43
C HIS A 23 1.04 -4.68 -2.49
N LEU A 24 1.03 -5.48 -3.54
CA LEU A 24 -0.12 -5.56 -4.44
C LEU A 24 -1.40 -5.61 -3.60
N ASN A 25 -2.32 -4.68 -3.86
CA ASN A 25 -3.66 -4.68 -3.27
C ASN A 25 -4.67 -5.03 -4.36
N LEU A 26 -5.60 -5.91 -4.05
CA LEU A 26 -6.70 -6.24 -4.94
C LEU A 26 -7.96 -5.47 -4.57
N GLN A 27 -8.73 -5.06 -5.58
CA GLN A 27 -10.10 -4.59 -5.38
C GLN A 27 -10.98 -5.74 -4.88
N GLU A 28 -12.07 -5.42 -4.17
CA GLU A 28 -12.95 -6.42 -3.54
C GLU A 28 -13.41 -7.51 -4.53
N TYR A 29 -13.79 -7.15 -5.76
CA TYR A 29 -14.23 -8.14 -6.75
C TYR A 29 -13.12 -9.11 -7.17
N GLN A 30 -11.86 -8.66 -7.19
CA GLN A 30 -10.70 -9.48 -7.53
C GLN A 30 -10.40 -10.44 -6.38
N SER A 31 -10.40 -9.93 -5.14
CA SER A 31 -10.30 -10.74 -3.93
C SER A 31 -11.40 -11.80 -3.88
N LYS A 32 -12.66 -11.45 -4.18
CA LYS A 32 -13.78 -12.40 -4.24
C LYS A 32 -13.63 -13.43 -5.35
N THR A 33 -13.11 -13.04 -6.52
CA THR A 33 -12.82 -13.99 -7.60
C THR A 33 -11.77 -15.02 -7.15
N LEU A 34 -10.74 -14.57 -6.42
CA LEU A 34 -9.70 -15.43 -5.88
C LEU A 34 -10.24 -16.34 -4.76
N LEU A 35 -11.05 -15.82 -3.84
CA LEU A 35 -11.77 -16.60 -2.84
C LEU A 35 -12.60 -17.72 -3.49
N LYS A 36 -13.34 -17.39 -4.56
CA LYS A 36 -14.14 -18.37 -5.31
C LYS A 36 -13.28 -19.46 -5.95
N LYS A 37 -12.11 -19.12 -6.52
CA LYS A 37 -11.13 -20.10 -7.08
C LYS A 37 -10.67 -21.12 -6.02
N PHE A 38 -10.67 -20.72 -4.75
CA PHE A 38 -10.30 -21.56 -3.61
C PHE A 38 -11.51 -22.17 -2.88
N ASN A 39 -12.70 -22.16 -3.50
CA ASN A 39 -13.95 -22.69 -2.95
C ASN A 39 -14.36 -22.05 -1.60
N CYS A 40 -13.92 -20.82 -1.37
CA CYS A 40 -14.39 -20.02 -0.25
C CYS A 40 -15.81 -19.52 -0.55
N SER A 41 -16.64 -19.47 0.48
CA SER A 41 -18.03 -19.03 0.44
C SER A 41 -18.09 -17.51 0.31
N ILE A 42 -18.73 -17.02 -0.76
CA ILE A 42 -18.90 -15.60 -1.06
C ILE A 42 -20.31 -15.34 -1.59
N GLN A 43 -20.72 -14.07 -1.61
CA GLN A 43 -21.91 -13.63 -2.32
C GLN A 43 -21.74 -13.79 -3.83
N ASN A 44 -22.80 -14.16 -4.55
CA ASN A 44 -22.82 -14.01 -6.00
C ASN A 44 -22.75 -12.54 -6.38
N PHE A 45 -21.99 -12.23 -7.43
CA PHE A 45 -21.80 -10.87 -7.89
C PHE A 45 -21.55 -10.78 -9.39
N ILE A 46 -21.79 -9.60 -9.93
CA ILE A 46 -21.34 -9.14 -11.24
C ILE A 46 -20.49 -7.89 -11.06
N VAL A 47 -19.64 -7.60 -12.04
CA VAL A 47 -18.82 -6.38 -12.08
C VAL A 47 -19.17 -5.66 -13.37
N ALA A 48 -19.33 -4.35 -13.32
CA ALA A 48 -19.60 -3.56 -14.51
C ALA A 48 -18.83 -2.23 -14.54
N ASP A 49 -18.55 -1.75 -15.75
CA ASP A 49 -17.75 -0.53 -16.00
C ASP A 49 -18.48 0.55 -16.82
N SER A 50 -19.73 0.28 -17.21
CA SER A 50 -20.58 1.23 -17.94
C SER A 50 -22.05 0.94 -17.68
N LYS A 51 -22.91 1.93 -17.95
CA LYS A 51 -24.37 1.76 -17.84
C LYS A 51 -24.89 0.60 -18.70
N VAL A 52 -24.42 0.50 -19.94
CA VAL A 52 -24.82 -0.57 -20.88
C VAL A 52 -24.43 -1.94 -20.32
N ASP A 53 -23.21 -2.06 -19.79
CA ASP A 53 -22.72 -3.29 -19.19
C ASP A 53 -23.50 -3.68 -17.92
N VAL A 54 -23.89 -2.70 -17.08
CA VAL A 54 -24.79 -2.93 -15.93
C VAL A 54 -26.13 -3.48 -16.41
N GLU A 55 -26.78 -2.83 -17.38
CA GLU A 55 -28.08 -3.24 -17.91
C GLU A 55 -28.04 -4.65 -18.52
N GLU A 56 -26.97 -4.98 -19.25
CA GLU A 56 -26.77 -6.29 -19.85
C GLU A 56 -26.57 -7.39 -18.80
N LYS A 57 -25.63 -7.22 -17.87
CA LYS A 57 -25.31 -8.23 -16.84
C LYS A 57 -26.48 -8.47 -15.89
N LEU A 58 -27.26 -7.43 -15.59
CA LEU A 58 -28.45 -7.56 -14.77
C LEU A 58 -29.60 -8.32 -15.45
N LYS A 59 -29.55 -8.62 -16.76
CA LYS A 59 -30.54 -9.52 -17.40
C LYS A 59 -30.50 -10.92 -16.80
N ASN A 60 -29.29 -11.40 -16.49
CA ASN A 60 -29.05 -12.76 -15.98
C ASN A 60 -28.74 -12.78 -14.48
N PHE A 61 -28.85 -11.64 -13.78
CA PHE A 61 -28.60 -11.52 -12.34
C PHE A 61 -29.78 -10.86 -11.63
N SER A 62 -30.62 -11.67 -11.00
CA SER A 62 -31.88 -11.25 -10.36
C SER A 62 -32.03 -11.77 -8.92
N PRO A 63 -31.15 -11.38 -7.98
CA PRO A 63 -31.36 -11.61 -6.56
C PRO A 63 -32.59 -10.82 -6.05
N LYS A 64 -33.08 -11.19 -4.86
CA LYS A 64 -34.19 -10.48 -4.19
C LYS A 64 -33.84 -9.04 -3.82
N GLU A 65 -32.59 -8.80 -3.46
CA GLU A 65 -32.06 -7.49 -3.11
C GLU A 65 -30.60 -7.39 -3.57
N TYR A 66 -30.23 -6.20 -4.02
CA TYR A 66 -28.92 -5.90 -4.60
C TYR A 66 -28.12 -4.98 -3.69
N VAL A 67 -26.81 -5.17 -3.68
CA VAL A 67 -25.85 -4.24 -3.09
C VAL A 67 -24.88 -3.78 -4.18
N VAL A 68 -24.90 -2.49 -4.50
CA VAL A 68 -23.94 -1.83 -5.39
C VAL A 68 -22.77 -1.33 -4.54
N LYS A 69 -21.55 -1.70 -4.90
CA LYS A 69 -20.32 -1.29 -4.22
C LYS A 69 -19.33 -0.69 -5.21
N ALA A 70 -18.95 0.57 -5.00
CA ALA A 70 -17.86 1.21 -5.71
C ALA A 70 -16.55 0.41 -5.53
N GLN A 71 -15.84 0.15 -6.62
CA GLN A 71 -14.56 -0.58 -6.58
C GLN A 71 -13.41 0.42 -6.57
N ILE A 72 -12.96 0.75 -5.36
CA ILE A 72 -11.74 1.51 -5.07
C ILE A 72 -10.97 0.77 -3.98
N LEU A 73 -9.65 0.96 -3.89
CA LEU A 73 -8.82 0.29 -2.87
C LEU A 73 -9.03 0.88 -1.46
N ALA A 74 -9.42 2.15 -1.37
CA ALA A 74 -9.64 2.81 -0.08
C ALA A 74 -10.92 2.30 0.61
N GLY A 75 -10.82 2.10 1.92
CA GLY A 75 -11.94 1.71 2.79
C GLY A 75 -12.92 2.85 3.06
N GLY A 76 -13.95 2.55 3.86
CA GLY A 76 -14.94 3.55 4.30
C GLY A 76 -15.96 3.97 3.24
N ARG A 77 -16.13 3.17 2.18
CA ARG A 77 -16.97 3.47 1.00
C ARG A 77 -18.42 3.82 1.36
N GLY A 78 -19.03 3.12 2.32
CA GLY A 78 -20.41 3.37 2.74
C GLY A 78 -20.63 4.69 3.50
N LYS A 79 -19.56 5.25 4.10
CA LYS A 79 -19.58 6.59 4.73
C LYS A 79 -19.01 7.68 3.80
N GLY A 80 -18.61 7.30 2.58
CA GLY A 80 -18.07 8.21 1.59
C GLY A 80 -19.17 8.99 0.86
N HIS A 81 -18.76 9.97 0.08
CA HIS A 81 -19.66 10.73 -0.79
C HIS A 81 -19.01 10.94 -2.15
N LEU A 82 -19.84 11.03 -3.19
CA LEU A 82 -19.36 11.37 -4.52
C LEU A 82 -19.02 12.87 -4.58
N LYS A 83 -17.86 13.22 -5.15
CA LYS A 83 -17.46 14.61 -5.46
C LYS A 83 -18.41 15.23 -6.50
N GLU A 84 -18.92 14.39 -7.40
CA GLU A 84 -19.78 14.75 -8.50
C GLU A 84 -20.96 13.77 -8.55
N GLY A 85 -22.19 14.25 -8.66
CA GLY A 85 -23.38 13.40 -8.81
C GLY A 85 -24.52 13.76 -7.86
N PRO A 86 -25.52 12.89 -7.74
CA PRO A 86 -26.66 13.11 -6.85
C PRO A 86 -26.21 13.22 -5.39
N ASN A 87 -26.70 14.26 -4.69
CA ASN A 87 -26.47 14.42 -3.25
C ASN A 87 -26.99 13.21 -2.47
N GLY A 88 -26.17 12.68 -1.57
CA GLY A 88 -26.52 11.57 -0.68
C GLY A 88 -26.20 10.17 -1.21
N LEU A 89 -25.69 10.03 -2.45
CA LEU A 89 -25.19 8.74 -2.92
C LEU A 89 -23.78 8.47 -2.37
N SER A 90 -23.63 7.35 -1.65
CA SER A 90 -22.35 6.89 -1.09
C SER A 90 -21.69 5.84 -2.00
N GLY A 91 -20.52 5.33 -1.62
CA GLY A 91 -19.88 4.20 -2.33
C GLY A 91 -20.57 2.85 -2.14
N ILE A 92 -21.63 2.76 -1.34
CA ILE A 92 -22.46 1.56 -1.15
C ILE A 92 -23.94 1.94 -1.27
N TYR A 93 -24.70 1.19 -2.07
CA TYR A 93 -26.13 1.42 -2.27
C TYR A 93 -26.90 0.09 -2.25
N ILE A 94 -28.02 0.02 -1.54
CA ILE A 94 -28.84 -1.19 -1.38
C ILE A 94 -30.24 -0.92 -1.93
N SER A 95 -30.77 -1.83 -2.73
CA SER A 95 -32.13 -1.71 -3.28
C SER A 95 -32.66 -3.06 -3.76
N GLN A 96 -33.98 -3.25 -3.68
CA GLN A 96 -34.69 -4.36 -4.31
C GLN A 96 -35.12 -4.05 -5.75
N GLU A 97 -35.15 -2.77 -6.12
CA GLU A 97 -35.58 -2.31 -7.43
C GLU A 97 -34.41 -2.24 -8.41
N LYS A 98 -34.47 -3.07 -9.46
CA LYS A 98 -33.45 -3.16 -10.52
C LYS A 98 -33.15 -1.81 -11.19
N ASN A 99 -34.16 -0.98 -11.44
CA ASN A 99 -33.96 0.33 -12.06
C ASN A 99 -33.13 1.27 -11.16
N LYS A 100 -33.40 1.29 -9.84
CA LYS A 100 -32.61 2.06 -8.88
C LYS A 100 -31.17 1.57 -8.79
N VAL A 101 -30.93 0.27 -8.96
CA VAL A 101 -29.59 -0.32 -9.01
C VAL A 101 -28.83 0.15 -10.24
N ILE A 102 -29.48 0.15 -11.42
CA ILE A 102 -28.90 0.66 -12.68
C ILE A 102 -28.55 2.15 -12.52
N ASP A 103 -29.46 2.95 -11.95
CA ASP A 103 -29.25 4.38 -11.76
C ASP A 103 -28.10 4.65 -10.77
N ALA A 104 -28.07 3.96 -9.63
CA ALA A 104 -27.00 4.12 -8.64
C ALA A 104 -25.64 3.72 -9.23
N ALA A 105 -25.54 2.56 -9.89
CA ALA A 105 -24.33 2.11 -10.55
C ALA A 105 -23.84 3.12 -11.61
N SER A 106 -24.75 3.61 -12.46
CA SER A 106 -24.43 4.58 -13.51
C SER A 106 -23.96 5.92 -12.95
N ASN A 107 -24.49 6.35 -11.81
CA ASN A 107 -24.07 7.58 -11.12
C ASN A 107 -22.75 7.41 -10.34
N MET A 108 -22.31 6.17 -10.05
CA MET A 108 -21.01 5.91 -9.43
C MET A 108 -19.89 5.85 -10.49
N ILE A 109 -20.13 5.15 -11.60
CA ILE A 109 -19.13 4.92 -12.65
C ILE A 109 -18.62 6.25 -13.24
N ASN A 110 -17.31 6.35 -13.40
CA ASN A 110 -16.56 7.54 -13.83
C ASN A 110 -16.65 8.76 -12.90
N LYS A 111 -17.20 8.62 -11.68
CA LYS A 111 -17.21 9.67 -10.65
C LYS A 111 -16.12 9.45 -9.61
N HIS A 112 -15.80 10.50 -8.85
CA HIS A 112 -14.81 10.43 -7.77
C HIS A 112 -15.50 10.18 -6.43
N LEU A 113 -15.07 9.14 -5.72
CA LEU A 113 -15.52 8.83 -4.37
C LEU A 113 -14.51 9.35 -3.35
N ILE A 114 -14.99 10.18 -2.43
CA ILE A 114 -14.21 10.70 -1.30
C ILE A 114 -14.59 9.88 -0.07
N THR A 115 -13.59 9.31 0.60
CA THR A 115 -13.73 8.64 1.90
C THR A 115 -12.76 9.27 2.91
N LYS A 116 -12.81 8.82 4.17
CA LYS A 116 -11.82 9.24 5.18
C LYS A 116 -10.37 8.83 4.82
N GLN A 117 -10.20 7.85 3.94
CA GLN A 117 -8.91 7.26 3.57
C GLN A 117 -8.41 7.75 2.19
N THR A 118 -9.18 8.59 1.48
CA THR A 118 -8.75 9.15 0.19
C THR A 118 -8.23 10.58 0.35
N SER A 119 -7.53 11.09 -0.66
CA SER A 119 -7.25 12.52 -0.77
C SER A 119 -8.55 13.33 -0.90
N LYS A 120 -8.44 14.66 -0.84
CA LYS A 120 -9.58 15.58 -1.05
C LYS A 120 -10.18 15.49 -2.45
N ASP A 121 -9.42 14.97 -3.41
CA ASP A 121 -9.89 14.77 -4.78
C ASP A 121 -10.65 13.47 -4.98
N GLY A 122 -10.59 12.56 -4.00
CA GLY A 122 -11.21 11.25 -4.07
C GLY A 122 -10.51 10.32 -5.06
N VAL A 123 -11.12 9.16 -5.28
CA VAL A 123 -10.64 8.14 -6.23
C VAL A 123 -11.69 7.92 -7.30
N LYS A 124 -11.28 7.87 -8.56
CA LYS A 124 -12.21 7.65 -9.69
C LYS A 124 -12.72 6.21 -9.69
N ILE A 125 -14.03 6.05 -9.59
CA ILE A 125 -14.69 4.75 -9.66
C ILE A 125 -14.79 4.34 -11.14
N LYS A 126 -13.96 3.40 -11.59
CA LYS A 126 -14.09 2.86 -12.96
C LYS A 126 -15.04 1.67 -13.05
N LYS A 127 -15.14 0.92 -11.97
CA LYS A 127 -15.96 -0.29 -11.88
C LYS A 127 -16.84 -0.24 -10.64
N VAL A 128 -18.00 -0.85 -10.75
CA VAL A 128 -18.87 -1.17 -9.62
C VAL A 128 -19.06 -2.67 -9.56
N MET A 129 -19.14 -3.20 -8.36
CA MET A 129 -19.58 -4.56 -8.11
C MET A 129 -21.04 -4.52 -7.67
N ILE A 130 -21.88 -5.37 -8.25
CA ILE A 130 -23.27 -5.55 -7.84
C ILE A 130 -23.39 -6.99 -7.33
N CYS A 131 -23.67 -7.15 -6.04
CA CYS A 131 -23.80 -8.47 -5.41
C CYS A 131 -25.20 -8.69 -4.82
N GLU A 132 -25.54 -9.95 -4.58
CA GLU A 132 -26.75 -10.29 -3.84
C GLU A 132 -26.62 -9.84 -2.39
N SER A 133 -27.67 -9.26 -1.84
CA SER A 133 -27.76 -9.02 -0.39
C SER A 133 -27.92 -10.36 0.32
N ILE A 134 -27.35 -10.46 1.52
CA ILE A 134 -27.51 -11.62 2.40
C ILE A 134 -27.98 -11.14 3.76
N ASN A 135 -28.87 -11.90 4.38
CA ASN A 135 -29.35 -11.62 5.71
C ASN A 135 -28.31 -12.08 6.73
N ILE A 136 -27.59 -11.11 7.29
CA ILE A 136 -26.53 -11.36 8.26
C ILE A 136 -27.15 -11.43 9.65
N THR A 137 -26.96 -12.54 10.35
CA THR A 137 -27.33 -12.69 11.77
C THR A 137 -26.19 -12.26 12.69
N ARG A 138 -24.94 -12.34 12.20
CA ARG A 138 -23.76 -12.01 12.99
C ARG A 138 -22.57 -11.64 12.10
N GLU A 139 -21.87 -10.58 12.47
CA GLU A 139 -20.65 -10.11 11.81
C GLU A 139 -19.46 -10.35 12.72
N THR A 140 -18.43 -11.00 12.19
CA THR A 140 -17.15 -11.17 12.88
C THR A 140 -16.00 -10.66 12.02
N TYR A 141 -14.82 -10.53 12.62
CA TYR A 141 -13.59 -10.14 11.95
C TYR A 141 -12.63 -11.32 11.89
N LEU A 142 -11.99 -11.52 10.73
CA LEU A 142 -10.95 -12.53 10.56
C LEU A 142 -9.85 -12.00 9.64
N ALA A 143 -8.60 -12.06 10.10
CA ALA A 143 -7.43 -11.79 9.27
C ALA A 143 -6.36 -12.86 9.44
N ILE A 144 -5.59 -13.10 8.38
CA ILE A 144 -4.41 -13.95 8.36
C ILE A 144 -3.27 -13.07 7.87
N LEU A 145 -2.18 -12.96 8.65
CA LEU A 145 -1.04 -12.12 8.31
C LEU A 145 0.27 -12.74 8.75
N ILE A 146 1.39 -12.32 8.16
CA ILE A 146 2.72 -12.69 8.65
C ILE A 146 3.08 -11.79 9.83
N ASP A 147 3.12 -12.36 11.03
CA ASP A 147 3.53 -11.66 12.24
C ASP A 147 5.04 -11.77 12.43
N ARG A 148 5.67 -10.61 12.64
CA ARG A 148 7.12 -10.52 12.84
C ARG A 148 7.53 -10.97 14.23
N ASP A 149 6.67 -10.78 15.23
CA ASP A 149 6.99 -11.15 16.61
C ASP A 149 6.97 -12.68 16.77
N SER A 150 5.97 -13.35 16.17
CA SER A 150 5.91 -14.81 16.16
C SER A 150 6.73 -15.48 15.05
N ASN A 151 7.34 -14.71 14.14
CA ASN A 151 8.11 -15.19 12.98
C ASN A 151 7.32 -16.16 12.07
N GLY A 152 6.03 -15.89 11.84
CA GLY A 152 5.19 -16.79 11.04
C GLY A 152 3.76 -16.30 10.86
N PRO A 153 2.89 -17.08 10.21
CA PRO A 153 1.49 -16.73 10.04
C PRO A 153 0.76 -16.67 11.39
N VAL A 154 -0.06 -15.64 11.57
CA VAL A 154 -0.99 -15.50 12.70
C VAL A 154 -2.38 -15.25 12.15
N ILE A 155 -3.36 -15.94 12.73
CA ILE A 155 -4.77 -15.62 12.52
C ILE A 155 -5.22 -14.69 13.63
N VAL A 156 -5.68 -13.50 13.26
CA VAL A 156 -6.29 -12.51 14.15
C VAL A 156 -7.80 -12.58 13.96
N ALA A 157 -8.54 -12.75 15.05
CA ALA A 157 -9.98 -12.99 15.01
C ALA A 157 -10.68 -12.18 16.10
N SER A 158 -11.85 -11.63 15.80
CA SER A 158 -12.69 -10.93 16.79
C SER A 158 -14.18 -11.16 16.52
N PRO A 159 -15.00 -11.40 17.55
CA PRO A 159 -16.46 -11.48 17.39
C PRO A 159 -17.07 -10.11 17.06
N ALA A 160 -16.33 -9.01 17.20
CA ALA A 160 -16.75 -7.67 16.78
C ALA A 160 -16.35 -7.42 15.32
N GLY A 161 -17.17 -7.87 14.37
CA GLY A 161 -17.02 -7.59 12.93
C GLY A 161 -17.75 -6.31 12.48
N GLY A 162 -17.53 -5.93 11.22
CA GLY A 162 -18.21 -4.79 10.59
C GLY A 162 -17.69 -3.41 11.02
N VAL A 163 -16.66 -3.39 11.87
CA VAL A 163 -16.00 -2.18 12.41
C VAL A 163 -14.50 -2.23 12.15
N ASP A 164 -13.82 -1.10 12.37
CA ASP A 164 -12.36 -0.97 12.23
C ASP A 164 -11.67 -1.80 13.31
N ILE A 165 -10.76 -2.69 12.94
CA ILE A 165 -10.15 -3.62 13.91
C ILE A 165 -9.20 -2.88 14.87
N GLU A 166 -8.60 -1.79 14.40
CA GLU A 166 -7.75 -0.89 15.18
C GLU A 166 -8.55 -0.21 16.29
N GLU A 167 -9.81 0.18 16.01
CA GLU A 167 -10.71 0.75 17.03
C GLU A 167 -11.07 -0.30 18.09
N VAL A 168 -11.28 -1.56 17.69
CA VAL A 168 -11.48 -2.67 18.63
C VAL A 168 -10.22 -2.91 19.46
N ALA A 169 -9.03 -2.85 18.86
CA ALA A 169 -7.77 -3.05 19.55
C ALA A 169 -7.50 -1.97 20.62
N GLU A 170 -7.93 -0.73 20.36
CA GLU A 170 -7.78 0.38 21.31
C GLU A 170 -8.85 0.32 22.42
N LYS A 171 -10.12 0.05 22.08
CA LYS A 171 -11.24 0.18 23.02
C LYS A 171 -11.59 -1.11 23.78
N SER A 172 -11.42 -2.26 23.13
CA SER A 172 -11.82 -3.58 23.63
C SER A 172 -10.81 -4.67 23.20
N PRO A 173 -9.52 -4.53 23.58
CA PRO A 173 -8.46 -5.46 23.17
C PRO A 173 -8.73 -6.92 23.55
N GLU A 174 -9.53 -7.17 24.59
CA GLU A 174 -9.95 -8.50 25.03
C GLU A 174 -10.80 -9.27 24.01
N LEU A 175 -11.40 -8.57 23.04
CA LEU A 175 -12.14 -9.17 21.94
C LEU A 175 -11.24 -9.63 20.79
N ILE A 176 -9.94 -9.30 20.83
CA ILE A 176 -8.98 -9.71 19.81
C ILE A 176 -8.28 -10.99 20.24
N PHE A 177 -8.48 -12.04 19.47
CA PHE A 177 -7.83 -13.33 19.63
C PHE A 177 -6.77 -13.51 18.55
N LYS A 178 -5.59 -13.99 18.96
CA LYS A 178 -4.50 -14.33 18.05
C LYS A 178 -4.18 -15.81 18.15
N GLU A 179 -4.07 -16.48 17.02
CA GLU A 179 -3.68 -17.88 16.91
C GLU A 179 -2.43 -17.99 16.04
N VAL A 180 -1.31 -18.35 16.64
CA VAL A 180 -0.02 -18.50 15.95
C VAL A 180 0.01 -19.84 15.23
N ILE A 181 0.38 -19.83 13.95
CA ILE A 181 0.44 -21.02 13.11
C ILE A 181 1.89 -21.37 12.82
N ASP A 182 2.24 -22.62 13.09
CA ASP A 182 3.50 -23.20 12.66
C ASP A 182 3.45 -23.38 11.13
N ILE A 183 4.35 -22.72 10.39
CA ILE A 183 4.33 -22.71 8.93
C ILE A 183 4.61 -24.10 8.32
N GLU A 184 5.38 -24.95 9.01
CA GLU A 184 5.71 -26.29 8.52
C GLU A 184 4.54 -27.26 8.73
N LYS A 185 3.85 -27.16 9.87
CA LYS A 185 2.67 -27.99 10.18
C LYS A 185 1.41 -27.50 9.47
N GLY A 186 1.30 -26.20 9.27
CA GLY A 186 0.09 -25.53 8.81
C GLY A 186 -1.01 -25.44 9.88
N LEU A 187 -2.14 -24.84 9.51
CA LEU A 187 -3.30 -24.70 10.37
C LEU A 187 -3.94 -26.07 10.66
N THR A 188 -4.00 -26.45 11.93
CA THR A 188 -4.62 -27.70 12.39
C THR A 188 -6.14 -27.58 12.56
N ASP A 189 -6.86 -28.70 12.53
CA ASP A 189 -8.31 -28.72 12.78
C ASP A 189 -8.68 -28.22 14.19
N GLU A 190 -7.82 -28.48 15.18
CA GLU A 190 -7.98 -28.01 16.56
C GLU A 190 -7.87 -26.49 16.65
N GLN A 191 -6.90 -25.90 15.94
CA GLN A 191 -6.74 -24.45 15.83
C GLN A 191 -7.94 -23.81 15.12
N ALA A 192 -8.34 -24.35 13.96
CA ALA A 192 -9.48 -23.84 13.21
C ALA A 192 -10.78 -23.88 14.05
N SER A 193 -11.01 -24.97 14.78
CA SER A 193 -12.16 -25.13 15.68
C SER A 193 -12.11 -24.15 16.86
N ARG A 194 -10.92 -23.93 17.43
CA ARG A 194 -10.72 -22.95 18.51
C ARG A 194 -11.00 -21.52 18.03
N ILE A 195 -10.53 -21.14 16.85
CA ILE A 195 -10.81 -19.83 16.25
C ILE A 195 -12.31 -19.66 16.01
N ALA A 196 -12.98 -20.65 15.40
CA ALA A 196 -14.42 -20.60 15.16
C ALA A 196 -15.23 -20.44 16.47
N SER A 197 -14.81 -21.12 17.55
CA SER A 197 -15.40 -21.00 18.88
C SER A 197 -15.16 -19.61 19.51
N LYS A 198 -13.96 -19.04 19.35
CA LYS A 198 -13.63 -17.67 19.80
C LYS A 198 -14.38 -16.59 19.03
N LEU A 199 -14.67 -16.87 17.76
CA LEU A 199 -15.60 -16.11 16.93
C LEU A 199 -17.06 -16.47 17.23
N GLU A 200 -17.36 -17.16 18.33
CA GLU A 200 -18.70 -17.51 18.83
C GLU A 200 -19.63 -18.22 17.83
N PHE A 201 -19.09 -18.88 16.80
CA PHE A 201 -19.89 -19.77 15.95
C PHE A 201 -20.31 -21.01 16.74
N LYS A 202 -21.56 -21.46 16.54
CA LYS A 202 -22.16 -22.56 17.31
C LYS A 202 -22.65 -23.68 16.41
N ASN A 203 -22.81 -24.88 16.96
CA ASN A 203 -23.41 -26.03 16.28
C ASN A 203 -22.74 -26.31 14.92
N SER A 204 -23.53 -26.63 13.89
CA SER A 204 -23.04 -26.89 12.53
C SER A 204 -22.31 -25.70 11.90
N LEU A 205 -22.60 -24.48 12.34
CA LEU A 205 -21.91 -23.27 11.86
C LEU A 205 -20.48 -23.18 12.38
N ALA A 206 -20.18 -23.70 13.58
CA ALA A 206 -18.82 -23.77 14.09
C ALA A 206 -17.94 -24.64 13.18
N THR A 207 -18.45 -25.80 12.76
CA THR A 207 -17.75 -26.67 11.80
C THR A 207 -17.59 -26.00 10.44
N LYS A 208 -18.65 -25.36 9.92
CA LYS A 208 -18.58 -24.62 8.64
C LYS A 208 -17.55 -23.48 8.69
N ALA A 209 -17.50 -22.74 9.79
CA ALA A 209 -16.53 -21.67 9.98
C ALA A 209 -15.10 -22.20 10.07
N ALA A 210 -14.87 -23.29 10.81
CA ALA A 210 -13.56 -23.93 10.88
C ALA A 210 -13.07 -24.39 9.48
N GLU A 211 -13.93 -25.03 8.69
CA GLU A 211 -13.59 -25.40 7.31
C GLU A 211 -13.27 -24.18 6.44
N GLU A 212 -14.03 -23.11 6.58
CA GLU A 212 -13.82 -21.88 5.83
C GLU A 212 -12.48 -21.20 6.21
N ILE A 213 -12.14 -21.15 7.49
CA ILE A 213 -10.85 -20.64 7.99
C ILE A 213 -9.68 -21.46 7.40
N LYS A 214 -9.81 -22.79 7.29
CA LYS A 214 -8.80 -23.64 6.64
C LYS A 214 -8.62 -23.34 5.17
N LYS A 215 -9.71 -23.07 4.44
CA LYS A 215 -9.62 -22.65 3.03
C LYS A 215 -8.93 -21.31 2.88
N LEU A 216 -9.24 -20.34 3.76
CA LEU A 216 -8.57 -19.04 3.78
C LEU A 216 -7.07 -19.16 4.08
N TYR A 217 -6.68 -20.01 5.03
CA TYR A 217 -5.26 -20.28 5.31
C TYR A 217 -4.56 -20.94 4.12
N LYS A 218 -5.19 -21.94 3.49
CA LYS A 218 -4.65 -22.56 2.27
C LYS A 218 -4.51 -21.55 1.13
N LEU A 219 -5.48 -20.66 0.99
CA LEU A 219 -5.42 -19.56 0.03
C LEU A 219 -4.23 -18.66 0.33
N PHE A 220 -4.10 -18.16 1.57
CA PHE A 220 -3.01 -17.31 2.04
C PHE A 220 -1.63 -17.87 1.66
N THR A 221 -1.38 -19.15 1.94
CA THR A 221 -0.09 -19.78 1.65
C THR A 221 0.15 -20.03 0.16
N ASN A 222 -0.90 -20.34 -0.61
CA ASN A 222 -0.75 -20.68 -2.04
C ASN A 222 -0.51 -19.47 -2.94
N VAL A 223 -0.88 -18.28 -2.47
CA VAL A 223 -0.84 -17.04 -3.26
C VAL A 223 0.23 -16.08 -2.82
N ASP A 224 1.08 -16.48 -1.85
CA ASP A 224 2.09 -15.61 -1.23
C ASP A 224 1.47 -14.31 -0.70
N ALA A 225 0.32 -14.42 -0.04
CA ALA A 225 -0.29 -13.28 0.64
C ALA A 225 0.53 -12.89 1.87
N THR A 226 0.67 -11.59 2.11
CA THR A 226 1.18 -11.04 3.38
C THR A 226 0.06 -10.72 4.35
N GLN A 227 -1.14 -10.45 3.82
CA GLN A 227 -2.38 -10.32 4.59
C GLN A 227 -3.59 -10.77 3.76
N ILE A 228 -4.48 -11.53 4.40
CA ILE A 228 -5.87 -11.70 3.97
C ILE A 228 -6.74 -11.20 5.11
N GLU A 229 -7.60 -10.23 4.83
CA GLU A 229 -8.53 -9.67 5.80
C GLU A 229 -9.97 -9.83 5.28
N ILE A 230 -10.82 -10.47 6.08
CA ILE A 230 -12.24 -10.65 5.83
C ILE A 230 -13.02 -9.87 6.88
N ASN A 231 -13.65 -8.78 6.45
CA ASN A 231 -14.42 -7.91 7.34
C ASN A 231 -15.69 -7.37 6.66
N PRO A 232 -16.87 -7.98 6.86
CA PRO A 232 -17.14 -9.01 7.86
C PRO A 232 -17.03 -10.46 7.33
N PHE A 233 -16.63 -11.36 8.24
CA PHE A 233 -16.79 -12.81 8.14
C PHE A 233 -18.09 -13.19 8.85
N VAL A 234 -19.12 -13.63 8.12
CA VAL A 234 -20.50 -13.59 8.62
C VAL A 234 -21.17 -14.93 8.76
N GLU A 235 -22.13 -14.96 9.68
CA GLU A 235 -23.18 -15.94 9.79
C GLU A 235 -24.47 -15.40 9.15
N THR A 236 -25.19 -16.26 8.42
CA THR A 236 -26.47 -15.91 7.80
C THR A 236 -27.64 -16.66 8.42
N ASP A 237 -28.85 -16.12 8.26
CA ASP A 237 -30.10 -16.73 8.73
C ASP A 237 -30.42 -18.08 8.07
N ASP A 238 -29.89 -18.32 6.86
CA ASP A 238 -29.95 -19.59 6.13
C ASP A 238 -28.79 -20.55 6.46
N THR A 239 -28.12 -20.35 7.60
CA THR A 239 -27.08 -21.21 8.16
C THR A 239 -25.82 -21.37 7.29
N ARG A 240 -25.41 -20.30 6.60
CA ARG A 240 -24.12 -20.24 5.89
C ARG A 240 -23.10 -19.44 6.68
N VAL A 241 -21.84 -19.70 6.34
CA VAL A 241 -20.70 -18.85 6.71
C VAL A 241 -20.19 -18.23 5.41
N VAL A 242 -20.05 -16.91 5.37
CA VAL A 242 -19.79 -16.17 4.12
C VAL A 242 -18.72 -15.10 4.34
N ASN A 243 -17.81 -14.95 3.37
CA ASN A 243 -16.85 -13.86 3.32
C ASN A 243 -17.46 -12.67 2.55
N VAL A 244 -17.86 -11.60 3.24
CA VAL A 244 -18.67 -10.51 2.65
C VAL A 244 -17.84 -9.44 1.98
N ASP A 245 -16.71 -9.07 2.59
CA ASP A 245 -15.74 -8.15 2.05
C ASP A 245 -14.35 -8.69 2.34
N ALA A 246 -13.40 -8.41 1.45
CA ALA A 246 -12.12 -9.06 1.42
C ALA A 246 -11.03 -8.12 0.90
N LYS A 247 -10.01 -7.89 1.74
CA LYS A 247 -8.82 -7.11 1.40
C LYS A 247 -7.58 -8.00 1.46
N PHE A 248 -6.82 -8.00 0.37
CA PHE A 248 -5.68 -8.89 0.18
C PHE A 248 -4.43 -8.06 -0.10
N ASN A 249 -3.34 -8.42 0.57
CA ASN A 249 -2.00 -7.91 0.33
C ASN A 249 -1.08 -9.08 -0.01
N PHE A 250 -0.16 -8.87 -0.97
CA PHE A 250 0.75 -9.91 -1.45
C PHE A 250 2.21 -9.51 -1.26
N ASP A 251 3.10 -10.50 -1.20
CA ASP A 251 4.54 -10.29 -1.20
C ASP A 251 5.02 -9.98 -2.62
N ASP A 252 5.46 -8.75 -2.87
CA ASP A 252 6.05 -8.34 -4.16
C ASP A 252 7.26 -9.21 -4.55
N ASN A 253 8.00 -9.75 -3.57
CA ASN A 253 9.11 -10.66 -3.86
C ASN A 253 8.67 -11.99 -4.47
N ALA A 254 7.39 -12.35 -4.35
CA ALA A 254 6.83 -13.56 -4.95
C ALA A 254 6.33 -13.35 -6.39
N ALA A 255 6.41 -12.14 -6.95
CA ALA A 255 5.90 -11.80 -8.28
C ALA A 255 6.41 -12.75 -9.39
N PHE A 256 7.66 -13.21 -9.29
CA PHE A 256 8.26 -14.12 -10.27
C PHE A 256 7.52 -15.46 -10.39
N ARG A 257 6.87 -15.92 -9.30
CA ARG A 257 6.10 -17.17 -9.24
C ARG A 257 4.58 -16.97 -9.19
N GLN A 258 4.11 -15.77 -8.87
CA GLN A 258 2.68 -15.42 -8.78
C GLN A 258 2.18 -14.58 -9.97
N LYS A 259 2.63 -14.88 -11.19
CA LYS A 259 2.35 -14.07 -12.39
C LYS A 259 0.86 -13.76 -12.59
N GLU A 260 -0.01 -14.75 -12.43
CA GLU A 260 -1.47 -14.56 -12.58
C GLU A 260 -2.02 -13.50 -11.62
N ILE A 261 -1.52 -13.45 -10.38
CA ILE A 261 -1.98 -12.49 -9.37
C ILE A 261 -1.47 -11.10 -9.71
N PHE A 262 -0.19 -10.98 -10.09
CA PHE A 262 0.40 -9.68 -10.42
C PHE A 262 -0.18 -9.09 -11.72
N THR A 263 -0.76 -9.91 -12.62
CA THR A 263 -1.55 -9.37 -13.75
C THR A 263 -2.87 -8.72 -13.34
N LEU A 264 -3.33 -8.93 -12.09
CA LEU A 264 -4.53 -8.27 -11.55
C LEU A 264 -4.22 -6.88 -10.98
N GLU A 265 -2.95 -6.49 -10.89
CA GLU A 265 -2.59 -5.17 -10.35
C GLU A 265 -3.28 -4.06 -11.11
N ASN A 266 -3.98 -3.21 -10.35
CA ASN A 266 -4.55 -2.00 -10.89
C ASN A 266 -3.61 -0.82 -10.59
N HIS A 267 -2.92 -0.32 -11.63
CA HIS A 267 -2.04 0.84 -11.49
C HIS A 267 -2.78 2.18 -11.56
N GLU A 268 -4.10 2.18 -11.79
CA GLU A 268 -4.85 3.41 -12.08
C GLU A 268 -5.00 4.37 -10.90
N ASP A 269 -4.91 3.86 -9.68
CA ASP A 269 -4.94 4.65 -8.44
C ASP A 269 -3.53 5.09 -8.00
N ARG A 270 -2.50 4.74 -8.78
CA ARG A 270 -1.09 5.01 -8.47
C ARG A 270 -0.63 6.29 -9.15
N ASP A 271 0.30 6.98 -8.51
CA ASP A 271 1.00 8.10 -9.11
C ASP A 271 1.79 7.63 -10.34
N GLU A 272 1.57 8.28 -11.50
CA GLU A 272 2.25 7.94 -12.76
C GLU A 272 3.78 7.94 -12.60
N ARG A 273 4.31 8.80 -11.72
CA ARG A 273 5.74 8.88 -11.41
C ARG A 273 6.25 7.64 -10.69
N GLU A 274 5.41 7.02 -9.85
CA GLU A 274 5.74 5.76 -9.19
C GLU A 274 5.79 4.60 -10.18
N ILE A 275 4.85 4.57 -11.14
CA ILE A 275 4.81 3.56 -12.21
C ILE A 275 6.03 3.70 -13.12
N GLU A 276 6.38 4.93 -13.49
CA GLU A 276 7.57 5.21 -14.30
C GLU A 276 8.86 4.82 -13.57
N ALA A 277 8.96 5.09 -12.27
CA ALA A 277 10.11 4.74 -11.44
C ALA A 277 10.37 3.22 -11.41
N GLU A 278 9.32 2.41 -11.29
CA GLU A 278 9.43 0.95 -11.24
C GLU A 278 10.05 0.35 -12.50
N LYS A 279 9.80 0.93 -13.68
CA LYS A 279 10.40 0.50 -14.96
C LYS A 279 11.94 0.58 -14.95
N PHE A 280 12.50 1.36 -14.04
CA PHE A 280 13.94 1.56 -13.87
C PHE A 280 14.48 1.01 -12.54
N ASN A 281 13.69 0.19 -11.84
CA ASN A 281 14.00 -0.34 -10.50
C ASN A 281 14.30 0.79 -9.49
N LEU A 282 13.52 1.87 -9.54
CA LEU A 282 13.61 2.99 -8.62
C LEU A 282 12.44 2.93 -7.63
N ASN A 283 12.73 3.06 -6.34
CA ASN A 283 11.67 3.12 -5.33
C ASN A 283 11.29 4.59 -5.10
N TYR A 284 10.25 5.06 -5.78
CA TYR A 284 9.73 6.43 -5.67
C TYR A 284 8.42 6.45 -4.87
N ILE A 285 8.23 7.46 -4.02
CA ILE A 285 6.93 7.82 -3.44
C ILE A 285 6.77 9.33 -3.51
N GLY A 286 5.64 9.78 -4.06
CA GLY A 286 5.29 11.21 -4.08
C GLY A 286 4.86 11.72 -2.71
N MET A 287 5.28 12.93 -2.34
CA MET A 287 4.91 13.59 -1.09
C MET A 287 4.46 15.05 -1.34
N ASP A 288 3.93 15.71 -0.31
CA ASP A 288 3.44 17.09 -0.42
C ASP A 288 4.47 18.12 0.07
N GLY A 289 5.62 18.12 -0.60
CA GLY A 289 6.71 19.06 -0.35
C GLY A 289 7.25 19.69 -1.62
N ASN A 290 8.40 20.35 -1.49
CA ASN A 290 9.03 21.12 -2.58
C ASN A 290 10.54 20.92 -2.71
N ILE A 291 11.16 20.11 -1.84
CA ILE A 291 12.56 19.72 -1.95
C ILE A 291 12.61 18.24 -2.32
N ALA A 292 13.05 17.93 -3.54
CA ALA A 292 13.17 16.56 -3.99
C ALA A 292 14.42 15.88 -3.46
N CYS A 293 14.34 14.58 -3.23
CA CYS A 293 15.46 13.77 -2.77
C CYS A 293 15.82 12.73 -3.82
N LEU A 294 17.12 12.50 -4.05
CA LEU A 294 17.65 11.36 -4.77
C LEU A 294 18.77 10.76 -3.94
N VAL A 295 18.55 9.54 -3.45
CA VAL A 295 19.42 8.91 -2.44
C VAL A 295 19.65 7.44 -2.79
N ASN A 296 20.81 6.89 -2.43
CA ASN A 296 21.05 5.46 -2.52
C ASN A 296 20.92 4.79 -1.13
N GLY A 297 19.98 3.86 -1.03
CA GLY A 297 19.61 3.13 0.18
C GLY A 297 18.40 3.72 0.90
N ALA A 298 17.36 2.92 1.08
CA ALA A 298 16.10 3.30 1.73
C ALA A 298 16.26 3.98 3.10
N GLY A 299 17.14 3.47 3.97
CA GLY A 299 17.40 4.06 5.28
C GLY A 299 17.98 5.47 5.20
N LEU A 300 18.91 5.70 4.27
CA LEU A 300 19.50 7.01 4.04
C LEU A 300 18.50 7.95 3.36
N ALA A 301 17.64 7.44 2.48
CA ALA A 301 16.56 8.20 1.86
C ALA A 301 15.58 8.73 2.92
N MET A 302 15.15 7.88 3.86
CA MET A 302 14.32 8.29 5.01
C MET A 302 15.03 9.35 5.87
N ALA A 303 16.27 9.11 6.27
CA ALA A 303 17.04 10.08 7.07
C ALA A 303 17.27 11.43 6.35
N THR A 304 17.35 11.41 5.01
CA THR A 304 17.48 12.63 4.20
C THR A 304 16.18 13.43 4.20
N MET A 305 15.02 12.78 4.12
CA MET A 305 13.73 13.46 4.25
C MET A 305 13.57 14.06 5.65
N ASP A 306 13.90 13.28 6.69
CA ASP A 306 13.81 13.73 8.08
C ASP A 306 14.69 14.96 8.35
N ILE A 307 15.93 14.96 7.86
CA ILE A 307 16.84 16.09 8.10
C ILE A 307 16.46 17.35 7.32
N ILE A 308 15.76 17.23 6.19
CA ILE A 308 15.14 18.37 5.48
C ILE A 308 14.03 18.97 6.35
N GLU A 309 13.15 18.14 6.89
CA GLU A 309 12.04 18.57 7.77
C GLU A 309 12.57 19.22 9.05
N LEU A 310 13.60 18.63 9.68
CA LEU A 310 14.26 19.18 10.87
C LEU A 310 14.87 20.57 10.62
N ASN A 311 15.28 20.86 9.39
CA ASN A 311 15.78 22.17 8.97
C ASN A 311 14.67 23.11 8.46
N GLY A 312 13.40 22.71 8.58
CA GLY A 312 12.22 23.50 8.20
C GLY A 312 11.97 23.57 6.69
N GLY A 313 12.41 22.56 5.95
CA GLY A 313 11.98 22.28 4.58
C GLY A 313 10.85 21.26 4.54
N LYS A 314 10.39 20.90 3.33
CA LYS A 314 9.44 19.80 3.13
C LYS A 314 9.90 18.93 1.97
N ALA A 315 10.15 17.65 2.23
CA ALA A 315 10.53 16.69 1.19
C ALA A 315 9.35 16.47 0.21
N SER A 316 9.59 16.58 -1.09
CA SER A 316 8.56 16.34 -2.13
C SER A 316 8.44 14.88 -2.52
N ASN A 317 9.41 14.04 -2.16
CA ASN A 317 9.40 12.62 -2.48
C ASN A 317 10.36 11.83 -1.59
N PHE A 318 10.08 10.54 -1.47
CA PHE A 318 11.07 9.50 -1.21
C PHE A 318 11.61 8.98 -2.55
N LEU A 319 12.92 8.79 -2.67
CA LEU A 319 13.50 8.09 -3.82
C LEU A 319 14.79 7.36 -3.44
N ASP A 320 14.74 6.03 -3.55
CA ASP A 320 15.90 5.15 -3.44
C ASP A 320 16.31 4.61 -4.82
N VAL A 321 17.53 4.92 -5.25
CA VAL A 321 18.14 4.43 -6.51
C VAL A 321 18.84 3.07 -6.37
N GLY A 322 18.85 2.50 -5.15
CA GLY A 322 19.53 1.24 -4.82
C GLY A 322 21.04 1.38 -4.61
N GLY A 323 21.68 0.32 -4.13
CA GLY A 323 23.12 0.34 -3.80
C GLY A 323 24.07 0.40 -5.01
N ASN A 324 23.62 -0.08 -6.17
CA ASN A 324 24.39 -0.10 -7.42
C ASN A 324 23.86 0.97 -8.37
N VAL A 325 24.32 2.21 -8.21
CA VAL A 325 23.81 3.36 -8.97
C VAL A 325 24.45 3.40 -10.37
N SER A 326 23.61 3.37 -11.41
CA SER A 326 24.05 3.60 -12.81
C SER A 326 23.70 5.01 -13.31
N GLU A 327 24.44 5.52 -14.30
CA GLU A 327 24.14 6.82 -14.94
C GLU A 327 22.70 6.88 -15.47
N LYS A 328 22.22 5.79 -16.09
CA LYS A 328 20.84 5.70 -16.61
C LYS A 328 19.80 5.84 -15.50
N GLN A 329 20.00 5.19 -14.36
CA GLN A 329 19.08 5.32 -13.22
C GLN A 329 19.06 6.74 -12.65
N VAL A 330 20.22 7.40 -12.55
CA VAL A 330 20.30 8.81 -12.09
C VAL A 330 19.57 9.73 -13.05
N PHE A 331 19.72 9.53 -14.36
CA PHE A 331 19.02 10.31 -15.38
C PHE A 331 17.50 10.16 -15.25
N GLU A 332 16.99 8.92 -15.20
CA GLU A 332 15.56 8.67 -15.10
C GLU A 332 14.98 9.14 -13.76
N ALA A 333 15.74 8.98 -12.66
CA ALA A 333 15.39 9.52 -11.35
C ALA A 333 15.18 11.04 -11.40
N LEU A 334 16.13 11.77 -11.99
CA LEU A 334 16.02 13.23 -12.17
C LEU A 334 14.84 13.59 -13.08
N ARG A 335 14.59 12.84 -14.16
CA ARG A 335 13.44 13.04 -15.06
C ARG A 335 12.11 12.92 -14.32
N ILE A 336 11.97 11.87 -13.53
CA ILE A 336 10.76 11.59 -12.74
C ILE A 336 10.55 12.68 -11.69
N ILE A 337 11.58 13.01 -10.92
CA ILE A 337 11.52 14.09 -9.92
C ILE A 337 11.12 15.42 -10.56
N SER A 338 11.73 15.76 -11.69
CA SER A 338 11.57 17.07 -12.32
C SER A 338 10.22 17.24 -13.04
N SER A 339 9.46 16.16 -13.20
CA SER A 339 8.08 16.20 -13.69
C SER A 339 7.11 16.80 -12.67
N ASP A 340 7.49 16.88 -11.38
CA ASP A 340 6.67 17.49 -10.35
C ASP A 340 6.83 19.03 -10.36
N PRO A 341 5.77 19.80 -10.69
CA PRO A 341 5.84 21.26 -10.68
C PRO A 341 6.06 21.86 -9.28
N LYS A 342 5.81 21.10 -8.20
CA LYS A 342 6.05 21.52 -6.82
C LYS A 342 7.53 21.58 -6.47
N VAL A 343 8.39 20.84 -7.18
CA VAL A 343 9.83 20.79 -6.88
C VAL A 343 10.49 22.13 -7.19
N LYS A 344 11.15 22.69 -6.17
CA LYS A 344 11.89 23.96 -6.22
C LYS A 344 13.39 23.80 -5.95
N SER A 345 13.81 22.65 -5.44
CA SER A 345 15.20 22.28 -5.20
C SER A 345 15.33 20.76 -5.21
N ILE A 346 16.51 20.24 -5.58
CA ILE A 346 16.81 18.81 -5.56
C ILE A 346 18.04 18.59 -4.67
N LEU A 347 17.92 17.71 -3.67
CA LEU A 347 19.00 17.23 -2.83
C LEU A 347 19.40 15.81 -3.27
N VAL A 348 20.59 15.69 -3.83
CA VAL A 348 21.26 14.42 -4.14
C VAL A 348 22.19 14.06 -3.00
N ASN A 349 21.95 12.93 -2.35
CA ASN A 349 22.80 12.42 -1.28
C ASN A 349 23.22 10.99 -1.62
N ILE A 350 24.45 10.84 -2.14
CA ILE A 350 24.96 9.54 -2.55
C ILE A 350 26.19 9.15 -1.72
N PHE A 351 26.10 8.00 -1.07
CA PHE A 351 27.24 7.33 -0.47
C PHE A 351 27.78 6.31 -1.48
N GLY A 352 28.87 6.64 -2.18
CA GLY A 352 29.39 5.92 -3.34
C GLY A 352 29.64 4.44 -3.08
N GLY A 353 30.01 4.05 -1.85
CA GLY A 353 30.22 2.64 -1.50
C GLY A 353 31.25 2.00 -2.42
N ILE A 354 30.78 1.16 -3.36
CA ILE A 354 31.61 0.49 -4.39
C ILE A 354 31.82 1.38 -5.64
N VAL A 355 30.92 2.33 -5.90
CA VAL A 355 30.94 3.21 -7.07
C VAL A 355 31.80 4.46 -6.80
N ASN A 356 32.63 4.83 -7.78
CA ASN A 356 33.47 6.03 -7.72
C ASN A 356 32.62 7.33 -7.83
N CYS A 357 32.86 8.29 -6.94
CA CYS A 357 32.13 9.56 -6.91
C CYS A 357 32.32 10.42 -8.18
N GLU A 358 33.42 10.26 -8.91
CA GLU A 358 33.64 10.97 -10.19
C GLU A 358 32.65 10.49 -11.25
N THR A 359 32.45 9.17 -11.37
CA THR A 359 31.47 8.58 -12.30
C THR A 359 30.07 9.08 -12.01
N ILE A 360 29.71 9.16 -10.72
CA ILE A 360 28.42 9.70 -10.27
C ILE A 360 28.30 11.18 -10.66
N SER A 361 29.35 11.97 -10.42
CA SER A 361 29.37 13.39 -10.77
C SER A 361 29.25 13.65 -12.27
N GLN A 362 29.94 12.87 -13.09
CA GLN A 362 29.82 12.92 -14.56
C GLN A 362 28.39 12.60 -15.00
N GLY A 363 27.78 11.57 -14.42
CA GLY A 363 26.38 11.21 -14.69
C GLY A 363 25.40 12.33 -14.31
N LEU A 364 25.60 12.96 -13.14
CA LEU A 364 24.80 14.11 -12.70
C LEU A 364 24.95 15.31 -13.65
N ILE A 365 26.18 15.67 -14.03
CA ILE A 365 26.45 16.78 -14.98
C ILE A 365 25.82 16.48 -16.35
N SER A 366 25.98 15.26 -16.86
CA SER A 366 25.40 14.77 -18.11
C SER A 366 23.88 14.89 -18.08
N ALA A 367 23.23 14.41 -17.02
CA ALA A 367 21.78 14.45 -16.88
C ALA A 367 21.25 15.88 -16.74
N PHE A 368 21.84 16.67 -15.85
CA PHE A 368 21.41 18.03 -15.56
C PHE A 368 21.55 18.95 -16.78
N SER A 369 22.61 18.78 -17.58
CA SER A 369 22.82 19.52 -18.83
C SER A 369 21.81 19.15 -19.91
N LYS A 370 21.52 17.85 -20.09
CA LYS A 370 20.56 17.36 -21.11
C LYS A 370 19.12 17.78 -20.81
N MET A 371 18.79 17.91 -19.53
CA MET A 371 17.42 18.18 -19.08
C MET A 371 17.11 19.67 -18.92
N SER A 372 18.10 20.56 -19.01
CA SER A 372 17.93 22.01 -18.84
C SER A 372 17.19 22.37 -17.53
N LEU A 373 17.59 21.73 -16.42
CA LEU A 373 16.96 21.94 -15.12
C LEU A 373 17.28 23.32 -14.55
N ASN A 374 16.24 24.05 -14.16
CA ASN A 374 16.34 25.42 -13.63
C ASN A 374 16.33 25.49 -12.10
N VAL A 375 16.14 24.35 -11.41
CA VAL A 375 16.13 24.28 -9.94
C VAL A 375 17.54 24.04 -9.41
N PRO A 376 17.92 24.62 -8.26
CA PRO A 376 19.22 24.36 -7.63
C PRO A 376 19.38 22.88 -7.26
N LEU A 377 20.53 22.32 -7.61
CA LEU A 377 20.92 20.95 -7.28
C LEU A 377 21.94 20.97 -6.14
N ILE A 378 21.55 20.48 -4.97
CA ILE A 378 22.46 20.31 -3.84
C ILE A 378 23.00 18.89 -3.89
N VAL A 379 24.31 18.73 -3.93
CA VAL A 379 24.96 17.43 -4.07
C VAL A 379 25.88 17.17 -2.89
N ARG A 380 25.58 16.08 -2.17
CA ARG A 380 26.45 15.51 -1.14
C ARG A 380 26.93 14.14 -1.61
N LEU A 381 28.24 14.00 -1.73
CA LEU A 381 28.92 12.76 -2.10
C LEU A 381 29.85 12.32 -0.98
N GLU A 382 29.86 11.02 -0.68
CA GLU A 382 30.88 10.36 0.14
C GLU A 382 31.41 9.12 -0.54
N GLY A 383 32.67 8.76 -0.26
CA GLY A 383 33.30 7.55 -0.79
C GLY A 383 34.61 7.83 -1.52
N THR A 384 34.89 7.02 -2.54
CA THR A 384 36.15 7.08 -3.30
C THR A 384 36.16 8.29 -4.25
N ASN A 385 37.27 9.03 -4.27
CA ASN A 385 37.52 10.22 -5.11
C ASN A 385 36.54 11.40 -4.91
N VAL A 386 35.99 11.59 -3.71
CA VAL A 386 35.06 12.69 -3.41
C VAL A 386 35.64 14.07 -3.71
N ALA A 387 36.92 14.32 -3.42
CA ALA A 387 37.54 15.63 -3.67
C ALA A 387 37.52 15.99 -5.17
N SER A 388 37.96 15.05 -6.01
CA SER A 388 37.95 15.20 -7.47
C SER A 388 36.51 15.32 -8.02
N ALA A 389 35.58 14.52 -7.49
CA ALA A 389 34.17 14.59 -7.83
C ALA A 389 33.54 15.97 -7.52
N LYS A 390 33.81 16.54 -6.34
CA LYS A 390 33.37 17.89 -5.97
C LYS A 390 33.97 18.95 -6.89
N GLU A 391 35.23 18.80 -7.27
CA GLU A 391 35.90 19.71 -8.21
C GLU A 391 35.23 19.66 -9.60
N LEU A 392 34.93 18.46 -10.12
CA LEU A 392 34.18 18.28 -11.37
C LEU A 392 32.81 18.98 -11.35
N LEU A 393 32.06 18.83 -10.26
CA LEU A 393 30.77 19.49 -10.09
C LEU A 393 30.90 21.02 -10.09
N SER A 394 31.89 21.56 -9.36
CA SER A 394 32.12 23.01 -9.27
C SER A 394 32.52 23.65 -10.60
N LYS A 395 33.25 22.92 -11.45
CA LYS A 395 33.71 23.38 -12.77
C LYS A 395 32.67 23.24 -13.88
N SER A 396 31.52 22.63 -13.61
CA SER A 396 30.50 22.33 -14.62
C SER A 396 29.78 23.57 -15.18
N GLY A 397 29.80 24.70 -14.46
CA GLY A 397 29.04 25.91 -14.81
C GLY A 397 27.51 25.77 -14.60
N LEU A 398 27.07 24.66 -14.03
CA LEU A 398 25.67 24.38 -13.71
C LEU A 398 25.31 24.91 -12.31
N ASN A 399 24.02 25.05 -12.02
CA ASN A 399 23.52 25.47 -10.70
C ASN A 399 23.60 24.33 -9.66
N ILE A 400 24.84 23.87 -9.40
CA ILE A 400 25.16 22.76 -8.52
C ILE A 400 25.89 23.30 -7.29
N ILE A 401 25.37 22.99 -6.11
CA ILE A 401 25.92 23.38 -4.81
C ILE A 401 26.41 22.12 -4.11
N THR A 402 27.72 22.01 -3.88
CA THR A 402 28.26 20.87 -3.13
C THR A 402 28.07 21.07 -1.62
N ALA A 403 27.85 19.96 -0.91
CA ALA A 403 27.71 19.94 0.54
C ALA A 403 28.77 19.04 1.20
N GLU A 404 29.15 19.41 2.44
CA GLU A 404 30.19 18.72 3.20
C GLU A 404 29.66 17.54 4.01
N ASN A 405 28.44 17.63 4.51
CA ASN A 405 27.77 16.56 5.23
C ASN A 405 26.25 16.66 5.02
N LEU A 406 25.50 15.74 5.60
CA LEU A 406 24.05 15.67 5.39
C LEU A 406 23.29 16.88 5.97
N ASP A 407 23.71 17.41 7.12
CA ASP A 407 23.08 18.59 7.73
C ASP A 407 23.35 19.86 6.91
N ASP A 408 24.58 20.03 6.43
CA ASP A 408 24.95 21.10 5.49
C ASP A 408 24.14 21.00 4.18
N ALA A 409 23.97 19.79 3.65
CA ALA A 409 23.15 19.56 2.45
C ALA A 409 21.70 19.98 2.66
N ALA A 410 21.08 19.58 3.78
CA ALA A 410 19.72 19.95 4.12
C ALA A 410 19.56 21.47 4.28
N LYS A 411 20.45 22.12 5.03
CA LYS A 411 20.45 23.59 5.21
C LYS A 411 20.54 24.33 3.88
N LYS A 412 21.44 23.90 2.99
CA LYS A 412 21.60 24.47 1.64
C LYS A 412 20.34 24.26 0.79
N ALA A 413 19.74 23.07 0.83
CA ALA A 413 18.52 22.79 0.08
C ALA A 413 17.36 23.69 0.54
N VAL A 414 17.15 23.81 1.86
CA VAL A 414 16.12 24.69 2.44
C VAL A 414 16.39 26.17 2.14
N ALA A 415 17.63 26.62 2.27
CA ALA A 415 17.99 28.00 1.95
C ALA A 415 17.77 28.34 0.48
N SER A 416 17.96 27.38 -0.43
CA SER A 416 17.85 27.60 -1.88
C SER A 416 16.43 27.92 -2.36
N ILE A 417 15.40 27.59 -1.56
CA ILE A 417 13.98 27.82 -1.88
C ILE A 417 13.36 29.00 -1.12
N ARG A 418 14.03 29.49 -0.07
CA ARG A 418 13.57 30.65 0.72
C ARG A 418 14.07 31.92 0.04
N LYS A 419 13.25 32.50 -0.85
CA LYS A 419 13.45 33.86 -1.36
C LYS A 419 12.49 34.83 -0.68
#